data_AF-A0A5C6MAQ1-F1
#
_entry.id   AF-A0A5C6MAQ1-F1
#
_cell.length_a   1.000
_cell.length_b   1.000
_cell.length_c   1.000
_cell.angle_alpha   90.00
_cell.angle_beta   90.00
_cell.angle_gamma   90.00
#
_symmetry.space_group_name_H-M   'P 1'
#
loop_
_entity.id
_entity.type
_entity.pdbx_description
1 polymer ?
#
loop_
_entity_poly.entity_id
_entity_poly.type
_entity_poly.pdbx_seq_one_letter_code
_entity_poly.pdbx_strand_id
1 'polypeptide(L)'
;MGNETWIIETGDAVIQKMGRSDTCNLAPLETLIYCVWVADYGMRNAGDLDSAKDVYSRFHSKARQIAEELSLPLTYEAFALKKNELEQQYFDRFDTMVDEIKHAYASSPRIDA
;
A
#
# COMPACT_ATOMS: atom_id res chain seq x y z
N MET A 1 -17.22 3.84 -4.86
CA MET A 1 -16.05 3.29 -5.55
C MET A 1 -15.55 2.11 -4.73
N GLY A 2 -15.24 0.97 -5.35
CA GLY A 2 -14.73 -0.21 -4.64
C GLY A 2 -13.27 -0.03 -4.21
N ASN A 3 -12.82 -0.85 -3.25
CA ASN A 3 -11.46 -0.78 -2.71
C ASN A 3 -10.39 -1.09 -3.76
N GLU A 4 -10.65 -2.06 -4.63
CA GLU A 4 -9.78 -2.38 -5.78
C GLU A 4 -9.62 -1.19 -6.74
N THR A 5 -10.74 -0.58 -7.15
CA THR A 5 -10.68 0.60 -8.03
C THR A 5 -9.91 1.74 -7.36
N TRP A 6 -10.15 1.95 -6.06
CA TRP A 6 -9.49 3.02 -5.31
C TRP A 6 -7.97 2.79 -5.22
N ILE A 7 -7.52 1.55 -4.95
CA ILE A 7 -6.08 1.28 -4.84
C ILE A 7 -5.39 1.46 -6.18
N ILE A 8 -6.01 1.00 -7.29
CA ILE A 8 -5.46 1.15 -8.65
C ILE A 8 -5.30 2.62 -9.00
N GLU A 9 -6.36 3.40 -8.92
CA GLU A 9 -6.34 4.81 -9.34
C GLU A 9 -5.45 5.68 -8.43
N THR A 10 -5.53 5.47 -7.11
CA THR A 10 -4.73 6.26 -6.16
C THR A 10 -3.25 5.85 -6.21
N GLY A 11 -2.96 4.55 -6.38
CA GLY A 11 -1.61 4.05 -6.59
C GLY A 11 -0.99 4.60 -7.86
N ASP A 12 -1.72 4.64 -8.97
CA ASP A 12 -1.28 5.26 -10.22
C ASP A 12 -0.96 6.74 -10.04
N ALA A 13 -1.78 7.48 -9.31
CA ALA A 13 -1.51 8.89 -8.99
C ALA A 13 -0.21 9.05 -8.18
N VAL A 14 0.04 8.18 -7.20
CA VAL A 14 1.31 8.16 -6.43
C VAL A 14 2.51 7.83 -7.33
N ILE A 15 2.38 6.86 -8.25
CA ILE A 15 3.43 6.51 -9.21
C ILE A 15 3.76 7.68 -10.14
N GLN A 16 2.73 8.37 -10.64
CA GLN A 16 2.92 9.57 -11.46
C GLN A 16 3.63 10.69 -10.68
N LYS A 17 3.36 10.84 -9.38
CA LYS A 17 4.06 11.77 -8.50
C LYS A 17 5.54 11.40 -8.36
N MET A 18 5.85 10.12 -8.15
CA MET A 18 7.23 9.60 -8.11
C MET A 18 8.02 9.89 -9.38
N GLY A 19 7.42 9.67 -10.55
CA GLY A 19 8.11 9.86 -11.83
C GLY A 19 8.38 11.32 -12.24
N ARG A 20 7.76 12.30 -11.56
CA ARG A 20 7.86 13.73 -11.92
C ARG A 20 8.88 14.53 -11.12
N SER A 21 9.51 13.97 -10.08
CA SER A 21 10.39 14.71 -9.18
C SER A 21 11.74 14.05 -8.98
N ASP A 22 12.82 14.78 -9.27
CA ASP A 22 14.22 14.36 -9.03
C ASP A 22 14.57 14.21 -7.53
N THR A 23 13.66 14.63 -6.63
CA THR A 23 13.83 14.63 -5.16
C THR A 23 12.70 13.91 -4.43
N CYS A 24 11.98 13.00 -5.09
CA CYS A 24 10.65 12.58 -4.65
C CYS A 24 10.58 12.01 -3.22
N ASN A 25 10.14 12.86 -2.28
CA ASN A 25 9.87 12.51 -0.90
C ASN A 25 8.35 12.30 -0.79
N LEU A 26 7.90 11.08 -1.13
CA LEU A 26 6.49 10.72 -0.92
C LEU A 26 6.16 10.88 0.56
N ALA A 27 4.94 11.38 0.85
CA ALA A 27 4.45 11.35 2.21
C ALA A 27 4.38 9.89 2.71
N PRO A 28 4.49 9.64 4.02
CA PRO A 28 4.40 8.29 4.56
C PRO A 28 3.16 7.55 4.05
N LEU A 29 1.99 8.19 4.07
CA LEU A 29 0.75 7.57 3.62
C LEU A 29 0.71 7.26 2.11
N GLU A 30 1.31 8.13 1.28
CA GLU A 30 1.46 7.87 -0.17
C GLU A 30 2.39 6.68 -0.40
N THR A 31 3.48 6.59 0.37
CA THR A 31 4.40 5.45 0.32
C THR A 31 3.69 4.16 0.74
N LEU A 32 2.82 4.22 1.75
CA LEU A 32 2.02 3.07 2.18
C LEU A 32 1.03 2.63 1.08
N ILE A 33 0.32 3.57 0.45
CA ILE A 33 -0.57 3.30 -0.69
C ILE A 33 0.19 2.62 -1.82
N TYR A 34 1.40 3.11 -2.16
CA TYR A 34 2.24 2.46 -3.16
C TYR A 34 2.64 1.03 -2.75
N CYS A 35 2.99 0.80 -1.49
CA CYS A 35 3.32 -0.56 -1.04
C CYS A 35 2.14 -1.52 -1.13
N VAL A 36 0.92 -1.06 -0.83
CA VAL A 36 -0.30 -1.87 -0.96
C VAL A 36 -0.66 -2.10 -2.42
N TRP A 37 -0.49 -1.10 -3.29
CA TRP A 37 -0.64 -1.27 -4.74
C TRP A 37 0.31 -2.33 -5.30
N VAL A 38 1.58 -2.32 -4.88
CA VAL A 38 2.58 -3.33 -5.26
C VAL A 38 2.18 -4.73 -4.79
N ALA A 39 1.67 -4.84 -3.56
CA ALA A 39 1.18 -6.12 -3.03
C ALA A 39 -0.04 -6.63 -3.81
N ASP A 40 -1.02 -5.75 -4.09
CA ASP A 40 -2.23 -6.09 -4.85
C ASP A 40 -1.89 -6.51 -6.28
N TYR A 41 -0.96 -5.79 -6.92
CA TYR A 41 -0.42 -6.12 -8.24
C TYR A 41 0.17 -7.53 -8.26
N GLY A 42 1.00 -7.90 -7.28
CA GLY A 42 1.56 -9.26 -7.19
C GLY A 42 0.50 -10.33 -6.98
N MET A 43 -0.38 -10.13 -6.00
CA MET A 43 -1.43 -11.09 -5.66
C MET A 43 -2.43 -11.32 -6.80
N ARG A 44 -2.75 -10.29 -7.58
CA ARG A 44 -3.72 -10.40 -8.68
C ARG A 44 -3.12 -10.86 -10.00
N ASN A 45 -1.86 -10.51 -10.30
CA ASN A 45 -1.24 -10.87 -11.57
C ASN A 45 -0.42 -12.16 -11.53
N ALA A 46 0.22 -12.45 -10.40
CA ALA A 46 1.07 -13.64 -10.23
C ALA A 46 0.52 -14.62 -9.18
N GLY A 47 -0.34 -14.15 -8.26
CA GLY A 47 -0.84 -14.96 -7.15
C GLY A 47 0.12 -15.02 -5.96
N ASP A 48 1.18 -14.20 -5.95
CA ASP A 48 2.21 -14.22 -4.93
C ASP A 48 2.83 -12.83 -4.67
N LEU A 49 3.44 -12.67 -3.48
CA LEU A 49 4.10 -11.46 -3.01
C LEU A 49 5.61 -11.45 -3.27
N ASP A 50 6.14 -12.47 -3.92
CA ASP A 50 7.52 -12.57 -4.31
C ASP A 50 7.77 -11.87 -5.65
N SER A 51 6.89 -12.06 -6.63
CA SER A 51 6.83 -11.34 -7.90
C SER A 51 6.65 -9.83 -7.69
N ALA A 52 5.95 -9.42 -6.62
CA ALA A 52 5.83 -8.02 -6.22
C ALA A 52 7.18 -7.34 -5.86
N LYS A 53 8.22 -8.13 -5.53
CA LYS A 53 9.57 -7.58 -5.21
C LYS A 53 10.25 -6.96 -6.42
N ASP A 54 9.92 -7.43 -7.63
CA ASP A 54 10.49 -6.90 -8.87
C ASP A 54 10.02 -5.47 -9.14
N VAL A 55 8.85 -5.11 -8.63
CA VAL A 55 8.31 -3.74 -8.68
C VAL A 55 8.87 -2.89 -7.55
N TYR A 56 8.81 -3.37 -6.31
CA TYR A 56 9.41 -2.68 -5.17
C TYR A 56 9.86 -3.63 -4.07
N SER A 57 11.13 -4.02 -4.06
CA SER A 57 11.67 -5.04 -3.16
C SER A 57 11.42 -4.82 -1.65
N ARG A 58 11.22 -3.56 -1.22
CA ARG A 58 11.00 -3.18 0.18
C ARG A 58 9.52 -2.99 0.54
N PHE A 59 8.56 -3.21 -0.37
CA PHE A 59 7.14 -2.91 -0.14
C PHE A 59 6.62 -3.48 1.19
N HIS A 60 6.97 -4.73 1.48
CA HIS A 60 6.45 -5.44 2.65
C HIS A 60 6.97 -4.85 3.97
N SER A 61 8.29 -4.67 4.10
CA SER A 61 8.87 -4.11 5.33
C SER A 61 8.57 -2.62 5.47
N LYS A 62 8.47 -1.88 4.36
CA LYS A 62 8.14 -0.46 4.36
C LYS A 62 6.67 -0.22 4.71
N ALA A 63 5.74 -1.03 4.21
CA ALA A 63 4.33 -0.97 4.60
C ALA A 63 4.16 -1.20 6.10
N ARG A 64 4.79 -2.25 6.64
CA ARG A 64 4.77 -2.52 8.09
C ARG A 64 5.25 -1.32 8.90
N GLN A 65 6.41 -0.78 8.55
CA GLN A 65 7.01 0.35 9.26
C GLN A 65 6.06 1.56 9.26
N ILE A 66 5.53 1.94 8.10
CA ILE A 66 4.68 3.12 7.99
C ILE A 66 3.34 2.90 8.68
N ALA A 67 2.75 1.71 8.56
CA ALA A 67 1.50 1.40 9.23
C ALA A 67 1.63 1.52 10.77
N GLU A 68 2.79 1.14 11.32
CA GLU A 68 3.13 1.37 12.73
C GLU A 68 3.23 2.87 13.04
N GLU A 69 4.00 3.63 12.25
CA GLU A 69 4.19 5.08 12.41
C GLU A 69 2.87 5.86 12.34
N LEU A 70 1.93 5.42 11.49
CA LEU A 70 0.63 6.04 11.28
C LEU A 70 -0.48 5.48 12.20
N SER A 71 -0.16 4.53 13.08
CA SER A 71 -1.14 3.87 13.96
C SER A 71 -2.32 3.26 13.19
N LEU A 72 -2.01 2.51 12.12
CA LEU A 72 -2.96 1.79 11.26
C LEU A 72 -2.91 0.29 11.61
N PRO A 73 -3.60 -0.16 12.67
CA PRO A 73 -3.46 -1.50 13.21
C PRO A 73 -3.79 -2.62 12.22
N LEU A 74 -4.82 -2.47 11.38
CA LEU A 74 -5.22 -3.54 10.45
C LEU A 74 -4.18 -3.76 9.35
N THR A 75 -3.65 -2.65 8.83
CA THR A 75 -2.56 -2.65 7.86
C THR A 75 -1.26 -3.13 8.48
N TYR A 76 -0.97 -2.71 9.71
CA TYR A 76 0.20 -3.18 10.44
C TYR A 76 0.16 -4.69 10.66
N GLU A 77 -0.96 -5.21 11.16
CA GLU A 77 -1.15 -6.65 11.41
C GLU A 77 -0.97 -7.45 10.12
N ALA A 78 -1.50 -6.99 8.99
CA ALA A 78 -1.33 -7.64 7.71
C ALA A 78 0.15 -7.72 7.29
N PHE A 79 0.88 -6.60 7.32
CA PHE A 79 2.29 -6.54 6.89
C PHE A 79 3.30 -6.97 7.97
N ALA A 80 2.83 -7.26 9.19
CA ALA A 80 3.63 -7.89 10.24
C ALA A 80 3.75 -9.42 10.05
N LEU A 81 2.82 -10.03 9.31
CA LEU A 81 2.87 -11.45 8.94
C LEU A 81 4.09 -11.76 8.07
N LYS A 82 4.46 -13.03 7.98
CA LYS A 82 5.36 -13.47 6.91
C LYS A 82 4.62 -13.39 5.57
N LYS A 83 5.35 -13.19 4.48
CA LYS A 83 4.76 -13.07 3.14
C LYS A 83 3.82 -14.21 2.78
N ASN A 84 4.24 -15.45 3.03
CA ASN A 84 3.42 -16.64 2.75
C ASN A 84 2.14 -16.72 3.59
N GLU A 85 2.15 -16.17 4.81
CA GLU A 85 0.95 -16.07 5.66
C GLU A 85 0.03 -14.94 5.21
N LEU A 86 0.62 -13.82 4.76
CA LEU A 86 -0.12 -12.70 4.17
C LEU A 86 -0.77 -13.10 2.85
N GLU A 87 -0.07 -13.80 1.95
CA GLU A 87 -0.60 -14.31 0.68
C GLU A 87 -1.90 -15.11 0.87
N GLN A 88 -1.91 -16.03 1.83
CA GLN A 88 -3.06 -16.88 2.13
C GLN A 88 -4.28 -16.10 2.64
N GLN A 89 -4.05 -14.94 3.27
CA GLN A 89 -5.08 -14.13 3.91
C GLN A 89 -5.32 -12.81 3.18
N TYR A 90 -4.66 -12.59 2.04
CA TYR A 90 -4.54 -11.27 1.45
C TYR A 90 -5.92 -10.72 1.09
N PHE A 91 -6.69 -11.49 0.32
CA PHE A 91 -8.01 -11.07 -0.15
C PHE A 91 -9.04 -10.98 0.99
N ASP A 92 -8.92 -11.83 2.02
CA ASP A 92 -9.78 -11.76 3.20
C ASP A 92 -9.54 -10.48 4.02
N ARG A 93 -8.29 -10.00 4.05
CA ARG A 93 -7.88 -8.78 4.77
C ARG A 93 -8.00 -7.52 3.92
N PHE A 94 -8.00 -7.66 2.60
CA PHE A 94 -7.85 -6.57 1.64
C PHE A 94 -8.80 -5.41 1.91
N ASP A 95 -10.11 -5.69 1.99
CA ASP A 95 -11.11 -4.64 2.14
C ASP A 95 -10.92 -3.84 3.43
N THR A 96 -10.72 -4.54 4.56
CA THR A 96 -10.54 -3.89 5.86
C THR A 96 -9.27 -3.02 5.91
N MET A 97 -8.19 -3.49 5.27
CA MET A 97 -6.93 -2.78 5.18
C MET A 97 -7.04 -1.54 4.28
N VAL A 98 -7.66 -1.68 3.11
CA VAL A 98 -7.83 -0.55 2.17
C VAL A 98 -8.79 0.48 2.75
N ASP A 99 -9.86 0.07 3.44
CA ASP A 99 -10.75 1.02 4.10
C ASP A 99 -10.04 1.80 5.22
N GLU A 100 -9.21 1.16 6.04
CA GLU A 100 -8.40 1.85 7.05
C GLU A 100 -7.48 2.91 6.40
N ILE A 101 -6.78 2.56 5.32
CA ILE A 101 -5.91 3.48 4.59
C ILE A 101 -6.70 4.63 3.97
N LYS A 102 -7.89 4.36 3.40
CA LYS A 102 -8.77 5.38 2.85
C LYS A 102 -9.22 6.39 3.90
N HIS A 103 -9.59 5.93 5.09
CA HIS A 103 -9.97 6.82 6.19
C HIS A 103 -8.80 7.70 6.63
N ALA A 104 -7.60 7.13 6.75
CA ALA A 104 -6.39 7.89 7.03
C ALA A 104 -6.07 8.91 5.92
N TYR A 105 -6.27 8.54 4.66
CA TYR A 105 -5.98 9.38 3.50
C TYR A 105 -6.94 10.57 3.37
N ALA A 106 -8.22 10.35 3.63
CA ALA A 106 -9.21 11.42 3.67
C ALA A 106 -8.98 12.39 4.84
N SER A 107 -8.39 11.92 5.93
CA SER A 107 -8.12 12.69 7.14
C SER A 107 -6.75 13.37 7.15
N SER A 108 -5.86 13.01 6.21
CA SER A 108 -4.57 13.66 6.06
C SER A 108 -4.80 15.08 5.53
N PRO A 109 -4.24 16.14 6.16
CA PRO A 109 -4.31 17.47 5.60
C PRO A 109 -3.64 17.43 4.23
N ARG A 110 -4.44 17.55 3.17
CA ARG A 110 -3.90 17.72 1.83
C ARG A 110 -3.04 18.98 1.90
N ILE A 111 -1.73 18.81 1.86
CA ILE A 111 -0.85 19.89 1.42
C ILE A 111 -1.18 20.01 -0.06
N ASP A 112 -2.26 20.74 -0.36
CA ASP A 112 -2.55 21.18 -1.71
C ASP A 112 -1.31 21.96 -2.15
N ALA A 113 -0.74 21.49 -3.27
CA ALA A 113 0.36 22.15 -3.97
C ALA A 113 -0.09 23.50 -4.54
#